data_AF-A0A899FWS8-F1
#
_entry.id   AF-A0A899FWS8-F1
#
_cell.length_a   1.000
_cell.length_b   1.000
_cell.length_c   1.000
_cell.angle_alpha   90.00
_cell.angle_beta   90.00
_cell.angle_gamma   90.00
#
_symmetry.space_group_name_H-M   'P 1'
#
loop_
_entity.id
_entity.type
_entity.pdbx_description
1 polymer ?
#
loop_
_entity_poly.entity_id
_entity_poly.type
_entity_poly.pdbx_seq_one_letter_code
_entity_poly.pdbx_strand_id
1 'polypeptide(L)' 'MPIKPLWRKLNRTASHRRSLLRNIVSCLIIYESIETTFSKAKEAQRIADRLVTYAKRALNNPFVYKRIKSIVYES' A
#
# COMPACT_ATOMS: atom_id res chain seq x y z
N MET A 1 -14.93 -5.78 25.58
CA MET A 1 -14.29 -4.68 24.81
C MET A 1 -13.99 -5.15 23.38
N PRO A 2 -14.41 -4.42 22.33
CA PRO A 2 -14.00 -4.77 20.97
C PRO A 2 -12.53 -4.40 20.74
N ILE A 3 -11.73 -5.34 20.24
CA ILE A 3 -10.32 -5.13 19.90
C ILE A 3 -10.26 -4.15 18.72
N LYS A 4 -9.63 -2.98 18.93
CA LYS A 4 -9.46 -1.98 17.87
C LYS A 4 -8.41 -2.47 16.87
N PRO A 5 -8.73 -2.60 15.56
CA PRO A 5 -7.75 -3.01 14.58
C PRO A 5 -6.66 -1.94 14.43
N LEU A 6 -5.43 -2.38 14.16
CA LEU A 6 -4.26 -1.50 13.95
C LEU A 6 -4.39 -0.60 12.69
N TRP A 7 -5.43 -0.79 11.88
CA TRP A 7 -5.68 -0.10 10.62
C TRP A 7 -7.01 0.66 10.65
N ARG A 8 -7.08 1.80 9.95
CA ARG A 8 -8.30 2.62 9.83
C ARG A 8 -9.31 2.01 8.85
N LYS A 9 -10.60 2.00 9.23
CA LYS A 9 -11.68 1.42 8.40
C LYS A 9 -11.95 2.16 7.09
N LEU A 10 -11.65 3.46 7.02
CA LEU A 10 -11.86 4.34 5.85
C LEU A 10 -13.29 4.27 5.26
N ASN A 11 -14.28 3.91 6.09
CA ASN A 11 -15.68 3.67 5.73
C ASN A 11 -15.84 2.78 4.48
N ARG A 12 -15.01 1.74 4.35
CA ARG A 12 -14.98 0.85 3.18
C ARG A 12 -14.90 -0.61 3.60
N THR A 13 -15.43 -1.50 2.76
CA THR A 13 -15.24 -2.94 2.88
C THR A 13 -13.75 -3.30 2.74
N ALA A 14 -13.36 -4.49 3.22
CA ALA A 14 -11.97 -4.91 3.18
C ALA A 14 -11.39 -5.00 1.76
N SER A 15 -12.18 -5.46 0.79
CA SER A 15 -11.79 -5.52 -0.62
C SER A 15 -11.58 -4.13 -1.19
N HIS A 16 -12.56 -3.25 -1.05
CA HIS A 16 -12.50 -1.90 -1.60
C HIS A 16 -11.38 -1.07 -0.95
N ARG A 17 -11.11 -1.27 0.35
CA ARG A 17 -9.96 -0.64 1.02
C ARG A 17 -8.63 -1.09 0.43
N ARG A 18 -8.46 -2.38 0.15
CA ARG A 18 -7.23 -2.91 -0.47
C ARG A 18 -7.00 -2.30 -1.85
N SER A 19 -8.03 -2.24 -2.69
CA SER A 19 -7.94 -1.63 -4.02
C SER A 19 -7.61 -0.15 -3.96
N LEU A 20 -8.26 0.61 -3.05
CA LEU A 20 -7.97 2.04 -2.84
C LEU A 20 -6.50 2.26 -2.47
N LEU A 21 -5.99 1.53 -1.47
CA LEU A 21 -4.64 1.72 -0.99
C LEU A 21 -3.59 1.31 -2.03
N ARG A 22 -3.84 0.23 -2.79
CA ARG A 22 -3.02 -0.17 -3.93
C ARG A 22 -2.96 0.94 -4.99
N ASN A 23 -4.10 1.53 -5.34
CA ASN A 23 -4.14 2.62 -6.30
C ASN A 23 -3.35 3.85 -5.82
N ILE A 24 -3.57 4.27 -4.57
CA ILE A 24 -2.85 5.43 -3.98
C ILE A 24 -1.33 5.20 -4.00
N VAL A 25 -0.87 4.01 -3.65
CA VAL A 25 0.57 3.68 -3.67
C VAL A 25 1.11 3.64 -5.10
N SER A 26 0.37 3.08 -6.06
CA SER A 26 0.74 3.12 -7.48
C SER A 26 0.86 4.56 -8.00
N CYS A 27 -0.13 5.42 -7.73
CA CYS A 27 -0.07 6.83 -8.10
C CYS A 27 1.12 7.54 -7.46
N LEU A 28 1.41 7.26 -6.18
CA LEU A 28 2.59 7.84 -5.50
C LEU A 28 3.91 7.45 -6.18
N ILE A 29 4.02 6.22 -6.68
CA ILE A 29 5.23 5.77 -7.39
C ILE A 29 5.35 6.44 -8.77
N ILE A 30 4.23 6.61 -9.48
CA ILE A 30 4.20 7.16 -10.84
C ILE A 30 4.41 8.68 -10.84
N TYR A 31 3.72 9.38 -9.95
CA TYR A 31 3.67 10.85 -9.93
C TYR A 31 4.59 11.48 -8.88
N GLU A 32 5.30 10.66 -8.10
CA GLU A 32 6.22 11.04 -7.01
C GLU A 32 5.60 11.80 -5.82
N SER A 33 4.46 12.45 -6.02
CA SER A 33 3.68 13.15 -5.01
C SER A 33 2.19 12.98 -5.28
N ILE A 34 1.39 13.00 -4.22
CA ILE A 34 -0.06 12.94 -4.30
C ILE A 34 -0.69 13.77 -3.18
N GLU A 35 -1.86 14.34 -3.45
CA GLU A 35 -2.67 15.00 -2.44
C GLU A 35 -3.85 14.10 -2.05
N THR A 36 -3.98 13.82 -0.76
CA THR A 36 -5.09 13.01 -0.24
C THR A 36 -5.38 13.35 1.21
N THR A 37 -6.44 12.75 1.77
CA THR A 37 -6.80 13.01 3.18
C THR A 37 -5.78 12.38 4.12
N PHE A 38 -5.52 13.01 5.26
CA PHE A 38 -4.55 12.54 6.26
C PHE A 38 -4.72 11.05 6.62
N SER A 39 -5.97 10.59 6.78
CA SER A 39 -6.26 9.19 7.10
C SER A 39 -5.92 8.22 5.98
N LYS A 40 -6.09 8.61 4.71
CA LYS A 40 -5.70 7.79 3.57
C LYS A 40 -4.17 7.80 3.40
N ALA A 41 -3.56 8.97 3.53
CA ALA A 41 -2.11 9.15 3.44
C ALA A 41 -1.37 8.27 4.47
N LYS A 42 -1.82 8.26 5.73
CA LYS A 42 -1.16 7.48 6.79
C LYS A 42 -1.22 5.97 6.56
N GLU A 43 -2.34 5.46 6.04
CA GLU A 43 -2.48 4.04 5.70
C GLU A 43 -1.67 3.67 4.45
N ALA A 44 -1.64 4.55 3.44
CA ALA A 44 -0.85 4.37 2.23
C ALA A 44 0.66 4.40 2.53
N GLN A 45 1.11 5.30 3.40
CA GLN A 45 2.51 5.37 3.87
C GLN A 45 2.98 4.02 4.41
N ARG A 46 2.18 3.35 5.26
CA ARG A 46 2.52 2.04 5.84
C ARG A 46 2.67 0.92 4.79
N ILE A 47 2.06 1.07 3.62
CA ILE A 47 2.18 0.13 2.50
C ILE A 47 3.38 0.52 1.63
N ALA A 48 3.57 1.81 1.36
CA ALA A 48 4.72 2.33 0.63
C ALA A 48 6.05 1.97 1.31
N ASP A 49 6.18 2.15 2.62
CA ASP A 49 7.40 1.80 3.38
C ASP A 49 7.74 0.29 3.26
N ARG A 50 6.69 -0.55 3.32
CA ARG A 50 6.83 -1.99 3.13
C ARG A 50 7.21 -2.34 1.70
N LEU A 51 6.68 -1.63 0.72
CA LEU A 51 7.02 -1.80 -0.68
C LEU A 51 8.51 -1.47 -0.92
N VAL A 52 9.00 -0.36 -0.39
CA VAL A 52 10.43 0.01 -0.46
C VAL A 52 11.30 -1.06 0.20
N THR A 53 10.87 -1.57 1.35
CA THR A 53 11.59 -2.66 2.04
C THR A 53 11.66 -3.93 1.18
N TYR A 54 10.56 -4.31 0.53
CA TYR A 54 10.54 -5.46 -0.38
C TYR A 54 11.38 -5.21 -1.63
N ALA A 55 11.34 -4.00 -2.21
CA ALA A 55 12.15 -3.63 -3.37
C ALA A 55 13.65 -3.78 -3.07
N LYS A 56 14.12 -3.29 -1.91
CA LYS A 56 15.51 -3.48 -1.47
C LYS A 56 15.90 -4.95 -1.33
N ARG A 57 14.99 -5.79 -0.80
CA ARG A 57 15.24 -7.24 -0.64
C ARG A 57 15.19 -8.01 -1.95
N ALA A 58 14.41 -7.56 -2.92
CA ALA A 58 14.26 -8.21 -4.21
C ALA A 58 15.58 -8.25 -5.01
N LEU A 59 16.49 -7.29 -4.77
CA LEU A 59 17.84 -7.30 -5.33
C LEU A 59 18.63 -8.58 -4.98
N ASN A 60 18.41 -9.12 -3.78
CA ASN A 60 19.12 -10.30 -3.28
C ASN A 60 18.28 -11.58 -3.35
N ASN A 61 16.97 -11.46 -3.64
CA ASN A 61 16.04 -12.59 -3.62
C ASN A 61 14.93 -12.42 -4.66
N PRO A 62 14.98 -13.17 -5.78
CA PRO A 62 14.00 -13.08 -6.87
C PRO A 62 12.56 -13.40 -6.46
N PHE A 63 12.35 -14.23 -5.43
CA PHE A 63 11.01 -14.66 -5.00
C PHE A 63 10.19 -13.50 -4.40
N VAL A 64 10.84 -12.40 -4.00
CA VAL A 64 10.18 -11.21 -3.45
C VAL A 64 9.43 -10.43 -4.53
N TYR A 65 9.81 -10.59 -5.81
CA TYR A 65 9.20 -9.89 -6.95
C TYR A 65 7.68 -10.14 -7.04
N LYS A 66 7.23 -11.38 -6.81
CA LYS A 66 5.80 -11.75 -6.83
C LYS A 66 4.99 -10.96 -5.79
N ARG A 67 5.60 -10.58 -4.67
CA ARG A 67 4.95 -9.81 -3.60
C ARG A 67 4.84 -8.33 -3.96
N ILE A 68 5.84 -7.77 -4.61
CA ILE A 68 5.83 -6.39 -5.11
C ILE A 68 4.76 -6.23 -6.19
N LYS A 69 4.72 -7.15 -7.17
CA LYS A 69 3.70 -7.18 -8.22
C LYS A 69 2.27 -7.33 -7.70
N SER A 70 2.10 -7.92 -6.51
CA SER A 70 0.80 -7.97 -5.86
C SER A 70 0.40 -6.65 -5.20
N ILE A 71 1.32 -5.72 -4.96
CA ILE A 71 1.03 -4.45 -4.28
C ILE A 71 0.88 -3.32 -5.29
N VAL A 72 1.67 -3.32 -6.37
CA VAL A 72 1.53 -2.38 -7.48
C VAL A 72 0.44 -2.89 -8.42
N TYR A 73 -0.48 -2.02 -8.83
CA TYR A 73 -1.44 -2.35 -9.87
C TYR A 73 -0.74 -2.30 -11.24
N GLU A 74 -0.55 -3.46 -11.88
CA GLU A 74 -0.44 -3.53 -13.34
C GLU A 74 -1.86 -3.83 -13.86
N SER A 75 -2.41 -2.94 -14.69
CA SER A 75 -3.64 -3.22 -15.45
C SER A 75 -3.42 -4.33 -16.46
#